data_AF-A0A838PPT2-F1
#
_entry.id   AF-A0A838PPT2-F1
#
_cell.length_a   1.000
_cell.length_b   1.000
_cell.length_c   1.000
_cell.angle_alpha   90.00
_cell.angle_beta   90.00
_cell.angle_gamma   90.00
#
_symmetry.space_group_name_H-M   'P 1'
#
loop_
_entity.id
_entity.type
_entity.pdbx_description
1 polymer ?
#
loop_
_entity_poly.entity_id
_entity_poly.type
_entity_poly.pdbx_seq_one_letter_code
_entity_poly.pdbx_strand_id
1 'polypeptide(L)' 'MPRLIRMDHTGHSTLAKWRATDDADFEAAVEAFRRELDAGYIGVVPEGEGRATQVTELPAEADLVIMRRPIAGG' A
#
# COMPACT_ATOMS: atom_id res chain seq x y z
N MET A 1 3.62 -12.19 6.17
CA MET A 1 4.07 -11.84 4.80
C MET A 1 3.45 -10.50 4.48
N PRO A 2 4.28 -9.47 4.27
CA PRO A 2 3.83 -8.15 3.87
C PRO A 2 2.93 -8.13 2.64
N ARG A 3 1.97 -7.20 2.61
CA ARG A 3 0.99 -7.08 1.52
C ARG A 3 0.71 -5.63 1.15
N LEU A 4 0.54 -5.42 -0.15
CA LEU A 4 0.03 -4.19 -0.73
C LEU A 4 -1.40 -4.47 -1.18
N ILE A 5 -2.36 -3.80 -0.55
CA ILE A 5 -3.76 -3.90 -0.92
C ILE A 5 -4.26 -2.55 -1.42
N ARG A 6 -5.30 -2.57 -2.24
CA ARG A 6 -6.08 -1.39 -2.59
C ARG A 6 -7.46 -1.51 -1.99
N MET A 7 -7.88 -0.52 -1.21
CA MET A 7 -9.27 -0.39 -0.84
C MET A 7 -10.09 0.03 -2.05
N ASP A 8 -11.09 -0.79 -2.37
CA ASP A 8 -12.09 -0.54 -3.38
C ASP A 8 -13.48 -0.56 -2.74
N HIS A 9 -14.50 -0.25 -3.53
CA HIS A 9 -15.89 -0.22 -3.08
C HIS A 9 -16.45 -1.60 -2.70
N THR A 10 -15.72 -2.69 -2.99
CA THR A 10 -16.11 -4.08 -2.66
C THR A 10 -15.38 -4.63 -1.43
N GLY A 11 -14.45 -3.87 -0.86
CA GLY A 11 -13.63 -4.27 0.28
C GLY A 11 -12.16 -3.95 0.00
N HIS A 12 -11.44 -4.90 -0.63
CA HIS A 12 -10.08 -4.67 -1.08
C HIS A 12 -9.62 -5.65 -2.18
N SER A 13 -8.73 -5.16 -3.04
CA SER A 13 -7.98 -5.95 -4.01
C SER A 13 -6.53 -6.12 -3.52
N THR A 14 -5.94 -7.31 -3.65
CA THR A 14 -4.49 -7.49 -3.40
C THR A 14 -3.73 -7.12 -4.66
N LEU A 15 -2.78 -6.18 -4.56
CA LEU A 15 -1.96 -5.73 -5.68
C LEU A 15 -0.64 -6.49 -5.74
N ALA A 16 0.00 -6.65 -4.58
CA ALA A 16 1.26 -7.37 -4.45
C ALA A 16 1.42 -7.97 -3.05
N LYS A 17 2.30 -8.96 -2.95
CA LYS A 17 2.81 -9.51 -1.70
C LYS A 17 4.31 -9.62 -1.85
N TRP A 18 5.07 -9.35 -0.80
CA TRP A 18 6.52 -9.49 -0.85
C TRP A 18 7.05 -10.22 0.37
N ARG A 19 8.30 -10.69 0.26
CA ARG A 19 9.08 -11.20 1.39
C ARG A 19 10.19 -10.20 1.65
N ALA A 20 10.47 -9.93 2.92
CA ALA A 20 11.62 -9.11 3.30
C ALA A 20 12.97 -9.72 2.90
N THR A 21 12.99 -11.02 2.54
CA THR A 21 14.20 -11.76 2.15
C THR A 21 14.33 -11.95 0.64
N ASP A 22 13.42 -11.40 -0.16
CA ASP A 22 13.39 -11.57 -1.62
C ASP A 22 13.24 -10.20 -2.31
N ASP A 23 14.34 -9.72 -2.86
CA ASP A 23 14.43 -8.40 -3.49
C ASP A 23 13.57 -8.31 -4.77
N ALA A 24 13.37 -9.41 -5.50
CA ALA A 24 12.58 -9.40 -6.73
C ALA A 24 11.08 -9.25 -6.43
N ASP A 25 10.61 -9.96 -5.40
CA ASP A 25 9.24 -9.82 -4.88
C ASP A 25 8.99 -8.40 -4.36
N PHE A 26 9.99 -7.80 -3.68
CA PHE A 26 9.87 -6.44 -3.16
C PHE A 26 9.85 -5.38 -4.27
N GLU A 27 10.75 -5.48 -5.26
CA GLU A 27 10.78 -4.54 -6.39
C GLU A 27 9.46 -4.58 -7.19
N ALA A 28 8.89 -5.77 -7.40
CA ALA A 28 7.57 -5.89 -8.03
C ALA A 28 6.46 -5.20 -7.22
N ALA A 29 6.53 -5.26 -5.88
CA ALA A 29 5.60 -4.55 -5.01
C ALA A 29 5.80 -3.04 -5.03
N VAL A 30 7.05 -2.56 -5.09
CA VAL A 30 7.39 -1.13 -5.25
C VAL A 30 6.82 -0.59 -6.56
N GLU A 31 6.98 -1.33 -7.66
CA GLU A 31 6.42 -0.94 -8.96
C GLU A 31 4.89 -0.91 -8.96
N ALA A 32 4.23 -1.87 -8.30
CA ALA A 32 2.78 -1.83 -8.12
C ALA A 32 2.33 -0.63 -7.27
N PHE A 33 3.08 -0.31 -6.21
CA PHE A 33 2.80 0.83 -5.35
C PHE A 33 2.90 2.16 -6.11
N ARG A 34 3.96 2.36 -6.90
CA ARG A 34 4.15 3.56 -7.73
C ARG A 34 3.02 3.76 -8.73
N ARG A 35 2.60 2.69 -9.42
CA ARG A 35 1.47 2.76 -10.37
C ARG A 35 0.18 3.27 -9.74
N GLU A 36 -0.11 2.87 -8.51
CA GLU A 36 -1.31 3.34 -7.81
C GLU A 36 -1.18 4.78 -7.34
N LEU A 37 0.01 5.22 -6.90
CA LEU A 37 0.27 6.64 -6.64
C LEU A 37 0.04 7.50 -7.89
N ASP A 38 0.56 7.05 -9.03
CA ASP A 38 0.35 7.71 -10.33
C ASP A 38 -1.12 7.75 -10.75
N ALA A 39 -1.91 6.73 -10.36
CA ALA A 39 -3.36 6.68 -10.56
C ALA A 39 -4.16 7.58 -9.57
N GLY A 40 -3.46 8.32 -8.70
CA GLY A 40 -4.03 9.25 -7.74
C GLY A 40 -4.54 8.59 -6.46
N TYR A 41 -4.01 7.42 -6.10
CA TYR A 41 -4.21 6.83 -4.77
C TYR A 41 -3.16 7.34 -3.79
N ILE A 42 -3.42 7.18 -2.50
CA ILE A 42 -2.45 7.40 -1.42
C ILE A 42 -2.17 6.08 -0.72
N GLY A 43 -0.90 5.84 -0.40
CA GLY A 43 -0.47 4.71 0.42
C GLY A 43 -0.51 5.08 1.90
N VAL A 44 -1.08 4.20 2.72
CA VAL A 44 -1.08 4.35 4.18
C VAL A 44 -0.64 3.06 4.88
N VAL A 45 0.14 3.20 5.95
CA VAL A 45 0.51 2.12 6.86
C VAL A 45 -0.37 2.25 8.11
N PRO A 46 -1.18 1.25 8.47
CA PRO A 46 -1.95 1.27 9.71
C PRO A 46 -1.02 1.06 10.92
N GLU A 47 -1.13 1.93 11.93
CA GLU A 47 -0.30 1.89 13.15
C GLU A 47 -1.08 1.43 14.39
N GLY A 48 -2.38 1.16 14.25
CA GLY A 48 -3.26 0.75 15.35
C GLY A 48 -4.62 1.45 15.29
N GLU A 49 -5.35 1.43 16.40
CA GLU A 49 -6.76 1.84 16.47
C GLU A 49 -6.95 3.30 16.01
N GLY A 50 -7.43 3.46 14.78
CA GLY A 50 -7.71 4.75 14.15
C GLY A 50 -6.50 5.53 13.63
N ARG A 51 -5.27 4.97 13.68
CA ARG A 51 -4.05 5.66 13.23
C ARG A 51 -3.48 5.03 11.97
N ALA A 52 -3.12 5.88 11.03
CA ALA A 52 -2.39 5.46 9.85
C ALA A 52 -1.44 6.57 9.40
N THR A 53 -0.25 6.18 8.98
CA THR A 53 0.76 7.09 8.45
C THR A 53 0.74 7.01 6.94
N GLN A 54 0.59 8.16 6.28
CA GLN A 54 0.71 8.24 4.82
C GLN A 54 2.17 8.08 4.42
N VAL A 55 2.41 7.25 3.41
CA VAL A 55 3.74 6.97 2.89
C VAL A 55 3.80 7.28 1.40
N THR A 56 4.93 7.82 0.96
CA THR A 56 5.23 8.12 -0.45
C THR A 56 6.11 7.05 -1.10
N GLU A 57 6.66 6.15 -0.30
CA GLU A 57 7.49 5.02 -0.71
C GLU A 57 7.01 3.76 0.03
N LEU A 58 7.18 2.59 -0.57
CA LEU A 58 6.76 1.33 0.04
C LEU A 58 7.74 0.93 1.15
N PRO A 59 7.34 0.88 2.44
CA PRO A 59 8.24 0.49 3.52
C PRO A 59 8.44 -1.03 3.51
N ALA A 60 9.68 -1.49 3.49
CA ALA A 60 10.00 -2.92 3.41
C ALA A 60 9.58 -3.68 4.68
N GLU A 61 9.68 -3.00 5.83
CA GLU A 61 9.34 -3.48 7.16
C GLU A 61 7.84 -3.45 7.48
N ALA A 62 7.02 -2.82 6.64
CA ALA A 62 5.58 -2.75 6.89
C ALA A 62 4.90 -4.10 6.61
N ASP A 63 4.12 -4.60 7.56
CA ASP A 63 3.32 -5.82 7.37
C ASP A 63 2.13 -5.61 6.42
N LEU A 64 1.65 -4.37 6.29
CA LEU A 64 0.51 -4.01 5.47
C LEU A 64 0.62 -2.55 4.99
N VAL A 65 0.43 -2.37 3.68
CA VAL A 65 0.26 -1.06 3.05
C VAL A 65 -1.06 -1.04 2.30
N ILE A 66 -1.84 0.03 2.52
CA ILE A 66 -3.18 0.18 1.98
C ILE A 66 -3.20 1.36 1.01
N MET A 67 -3.49 1.09 -0.26
CA MET A 67 -3.79 2.11 -1.27
C MET A 67 -5.26 2.50 -1.17
N ARG A 68 -5.55 3.78 -0.98
CA ARG A 68 -6.92 4.30 -0.91
C ARG A 68 -7.05 5.58 -1.71
N ARG A 69 -8.25 5.89 -2.17
CA ARG A 69 -8.53 7.21 -2.75
C ARG A 69 -8.41 8.27 -1.64
N PRO A 70 -7.86 9.46 -1.94
CA PRO A 70 -7.96 10.60 -1.05
C PRO A 70 -9.44 10.85 -0.72
N ILE A 71 -9.76 11.08 0.55
CA ILE A 71 -11.06 11.66 0.89
C ILE A 71 -10.93 13.14 0.54
N ALA A 72 -11.29 13.49 -0.68
CA ALA A 72 -11.46 14.88 -1.06
C ALA A 72 -12.68 15.41 -0.28
N GLY A 73 -12.42 16.07 0.85
CA GLY A 73 -13.39 16.95 1.49
C GLY A 73 -13.45 18.23 0.68
N GLY A 74 -14.64 18.54 0.14
CA GLY A 74 -15.00 19.92 -0.19
C GLY A 74 -15.27 20.72 1.08
#